data_AF-A0A2S7CCS1-F1
#
_entry.id   AF-A0A2S7CCS1-F1
#
_cell.length_a   1.000
_cell.length_b   1.000
_cell.length_c   1.000
_cell.angle_alpha   90.00
_cell.angle_beta   90.00
_cell.angle_gamma   90.00
#
_symmetry.space_group_name_H-M   'P 1'
#
loop_
_entity.id
_entity.type
_entity.pdbx_description
1 polymer ?
#
loop_
_entity_poly.entity_id
_entity_poly.type
_entity_poly.pdbx_seq_one_letter_code
_entity_poly.pdbx_strand_id
1 'polypeptide(L)' 'MSDEETEVHRRQCEARYWLRQGYTDARSVALLQQLVAAKRGDQAAQDLRDEMREQWKSRRQWQKEQLL' A
#
# COMPACT_ATOMS: atom_id res chain seq x y z
N MET A 1 -21.92 -2.61 1.08
CA MET A 1 -20.52 -2.16 1.09
C MET A 1 -20.56 -0.68 1.34
N SER A 2 -20.02 -0.26 2.48
CA SER A 2 -19.88 1.16 2.81
C SER A 2 -18.71 1.75 2.02
N ASP A 3 -18.72 3.07 1.80
CA ASP A 3 -17.63 3.76 1.10
C ASP A 3 -16.27 3.53 1.81
N GLU A 4 -16.29 3.40 3.14
CA GLU A 4 -15.12 3.13 3.97
C GLU A 4 -14.53 1.72 3.74
N GLU A 5 -15.36 0.68 3.60
CA GLU A 5 -14.91 -0.68 3.27
C GLU A 5 -14.28 -0.73 1.88
N THR A 6 -14.82 0.06 0.94
CA THR A 6 -14.32 0.17 -0.43
C THR A 6 -12.95 0.85 -0.46
N GLU A 7 -12.75 1.91 0.33
CA GLU A 7 -11.46 2.59 0.46
C GLU A 7 -10.40 1.71 1.12
N VAL A 8 -10.75 0.98 2.18
CA VAL A 8 -9.83 0.02 2.84
C VAL A 8 -9.39 -1.06 1.85
N HIS A 9 -10.34 -1.66 1.12
CA HIS A 9 -10.01 -2.68 0.13
C HIS A 9 -9.10 -2.13 -0.98
N ARG A 10 -9.40 -0.93 -1.50
CA ARG A 10 -8.57 -0.26 -2.50
C ARG A 10 -7.15 -0.05 -1.98
N ARG A 11 -6.99 0.43 -0.75
CA ARG A 11 -5.68 0.71 -0.14
C ARG A 11 -4.85 -0.56 0.05
N GLN A 12 -5.48 -1.67 0.46
CA GLN A 12 -4.82 -2.98 0.56
C GLN A 12 -4.28 -3.46 -0.79
N CYS A 13 -5.11 -3.36 -1.84
CA CYS A 13 -4.72 -3.71 -3.20
C CYS A 13 -3.57 -2.83 -3.71
N GLU A 14 -3.65 -1.52 -3.47
CA GLU A 14 -2.62 -0.56 -3.85
C GLU A 14 -1.30 -0.80 -3.12
N ALA A 15 -1.33 -1.05 -1.81
CA ALA A 15 -0.16 -1.37 -1.02
C ALA A 15 0.57 -2.62 -1.54
N ARG A 16 -0.18 -3.70 -1.81
CA ARG A 16 0.38 -4.93 -2.39
C ARG A 16 0.98 -4.67 -3.78
N TYR A 17 0.33 -3.86 -4.60
CA TYR A 17 0.84 -3.47 -5.91
C TYR A 17 2.20 -2.79 -5.81
N TRP A 18 2.34 -1.74 -4.98
CA TRP A 18 3.60 -1.01 -4.84
C TRP A 18 4.73 -1.85 -4.25
N LEU A 19 4.43 -2.71 -3.27
CA LEU A 19 5.40 -3.65 -2.72
C LEU A 19 5.93 -4.62 -3.80
N ARG A 20 5.08 -5.09 -4.72
CA ARG A 20 5.49 -5.94 -5.85
C ARG A 20 6.36 -5.19 -6.86
N GLN A 21 6.13 -3.89 -7.05
CA GLN A 21 6.96 -3.02 -7.89
C GLN A 21 8.32 -2.67 -7.26
N GLY A 22 8.58 -3.11 -6.03
CA GLY A 22 9.87 -2.91 -5.36
C GLY A 22 9.94 -1.66 -4.47
N TYR A 23 8.82 -0.97 -4.23
CA TYR A 23 8.74 0.19 -3.32
C TYR A 23 8.83 -0.28 -1.86
N THR A 24 10.04 -0.64 -1.43
CA THR A 24 10.30 -1.35 -0.17
C THR A 24 11.36 -0.67 0.69
N ASP A 25 12.23 0.14 0.10
CA ASP A 25 13.21 0.96 0.80
C ASP A 25 12.66 2.35 1.16
N ALA A 26 13.34 3.03 2.09
CA ALA A 26 12.89 4.33 2.58
C ALA A 26 12.81 5.40 1.48
N ARG A 27 13.68 5.36 0.47
CA ARG A 27 13.74 6.38 -0.59
C ARG A 27 12.59 6.19 -1.56
N SER A 28 12.33 4.97 -2.02
CA SER A 28 11.20 4.68 -2.92
C SER A 28 9.86 4.95 -2.24
N VAL A 29 9.72 4.57 -0.96
CA VAL A 29 8.49 4.82 -0.18
C VAL A 29 8.29 6.32 0.11
N ALA A 30 9.35 7.10 0.30
CA ALA A 30 9.24 8.56 0.44
C ALA A 30 8.76 9.22 -0.86
N LEU A 31 9.31 8.79 -2.01
CA LEU A 31 8.85 9.28 -3.32
C LEU A 31 7.36 8.94 -3.54
N LEU A 32 6.95 7.70 -3.23
CA LEU A 32 5.55 7.30 -3.35
C LEU A 32 4.62 8.15 -2.47
N GLN A 33 5.01 8.40 -1.22
CA GLN A 33 4.24 9.28 -0.32
C GLN A 33 4.06 10.68 -0.92
N GLN A 34 5.11 11.28 -1.49
CA GLN A 34 5.00 12.60 -2.15
C GLN A 34 4.03 12.56 -3.34
N LEU A 35 4.10 11.53 -4.17
CA LEU A 35 3.20 11.36 -5.32
C LEU A 35 1.74 11.19 -4.89
N VAL A 36 1.50 10.46 -3.81
CA VAL A 36 0.15 10.25 -3.28
C VAL A 36 -0.36 11.51 -2.59
N ALA A 37 0.47 12.18 -1.81
CA ALA A 37 0.12 13.44 -1.14
C ALA A 37 -0.29 14.51 -2.15
N ALA A 38 0.46 14.65 -3.25
CA ALA A 38 0.14 15.59 -4.32
C ALA A 38 -1.20 15.30 -5.01
N LYS A 39 -1.67 14.04 -5.01
CA LYS A 39 -2.92 13.64 -5.68
C LYS A 39 -4.13 13.54 -4.75
N ARG A 40 -3.93 13.11 -3.51
CA ARG A 40 -4.98 12.68 -2.57
C ARG A 40 -4.82 13.26 -1.16
N GLY A 41 -3.80 14.08 -0.93
CA GLY A 41 -3.50 14.69 0.36
C GLY A 41 -2.62 13.82 1.28
N ASP A 42 -2.04 14.47 2.29
CA ASP A 42 -1.06 13.86 3.19
C ASP A 42 -1.63 12.68 3.97
N GLN A 43 -2.91 12.75 4.39
CA GLN A 43 -3.56 11.67 5.13
C GLN A 43 -3.63 10.39 4.28
N ALA A 44 -4.00 10.50 2.99
CA ALA A 44 -4.05 9.35 2.11
C ALA A 44 -2.66 8.73 1.86
N ALA A 45 -1.62 9.57 1.83
CA ALA A 45 -0.23 9.09 1.71
C ALA A 45 0.23 8.35 2.96
N GLN A 46 -0.11 8.88 4.14
CA GLN A 46 0.20 8.26 5.42
C GLN A 46 -0.54 6.93 5.58
N ASP A 47 -1.85 6.91 5.30
CA ASP A 47 -2.66 5.70 5.37
C ASP A 47 -2.10 4.60 4.44
N LEU A 48 -1.74 4.95 3.20
CA LEU A 48 -1.15 4.00 2.26
C LEU A 48 0.19 3.45 2.77
N ARG A 49 1.05 4.31 3.35
CA ARG A 49 2.32 3.87 3.93
C ARG A 49 2.11 2.87 5.06
N ASP A 50 1.16 3.14 5.94
CA ASP A 50 0.90 2.26 7.07
C ASP A 50 0.30 0.92 6.61
N GLU A 51 -0.59 0.94 5.62
CA GLU A 51 -1.07 -0.27 4.95
C GLU A 51 0.08 -1.05 4.28
N MET A 52 1.00 -0.37 3.59
CA MET A 52 2.20 -1.02 3.02
C MET A 52 3.04 -1.72 4.08
N ARG A 53 3.17 -1.16 5.29
CA ARG A 53 3.88 -1.85 6.38
C ARG A 53 3.14 -3.10 6.83
N GLU A 54 1.82 -3.06 6.98
CA GLU A 54 1.04 -4.23 7.36
C GLU A 54 1.11 -5.34 6.30
N GLN A 55 0.98 -4.98 5.02
CA GLN A 55 1.13 -5.93 3.91
C GLN A 55 2.56 -6.48 3.82
N TRP A 56 3.58 -5.70 4.19
CA TRP A 56 4.96 -6.18 4.23
C TRP A 56 5.21 -7.23 5.31
N LYS A 57 4.57 -7.09 6.49
CA LYS A 57 4.65 -8.07 7.58
C LYS A 57 4.04 -9.41 7.16
N SER A 58 2.89 -9.37 6.49
CA SER A 58 2.18 -10.57 6.00
C SER A 58 2.62 -11.03 4.59
N ARG A 59 3.68 -10.44 4.01
CA ARG A 59 4.05 -10.66 2.60
C ARG A 59 4.23 -12.10 2.19
N ARG A 60 4.78 -12.92 3.08
CA ARG A 60 5.01 -14.34 2.80
C ARG A 60 3.70 -15.11 2.61
N GLN A 61 2.61 -14.67 3.22
CA GLN A 61 1.31 -15.34 3.11
C GLN A 61 0.69 -15.06 1.74
N TRP A 62 0.49 -13.79 1.40
CA TRP A 62 -0.13 -13.45 0.12
C TRP A 62 0.79 -13.67 -1.09
N GLN A 63 2.12 -13.73 -0.92
CA GLN A 63 3.01 -14.18 -2.01
C GLN A 63 2.84 -15.68 -2.29
N LYS A 64 2.56 -16.49 -1.27
CA LYS A 64 2.29 -17.93 -1.42
C LYS A 64 0.92 -18.22 -2.02
N GLU A 65 -0.11 -17.48 -1.61
CA GLU A 65 -1.48 -17.58 -2.17
C GLU A 65 -1.57 -17.24 -3.67
N GLN A 66 -0.52 -16.66 -4.25
CA GLN A 66 -0.46 -16.29 -5.67
C GLN A 66 0.36 -17.27 -6.52
N LEU A 67 1.06 -18.22 -5.87
CA LEU A 67 1.86 -19.27 -6.53
C LEU A 67 1.10 -20.61 -6.60
N LEU A 68 -0.13 -20.66 -6.08
CA LEU A 68 -1.09 -21.75 -6.16
C LEU A 68 -2.19 -21.39 -7.16
#